data_AF-A0A6J4UM67-F1
#
_entry.id   AF-A0A6J4UM67-F1
#
_cell.length_a   1.000
_cell.length_b   1.000
_cell.length_c   1.000
_cell.angle_alpha   90.00
_cell.angle_beta   90.00
_cell.angle_gamma   90.00
#
_symmetry.space_group_name_H-M   'P 1'
#
loop_
_entity.id
_entity.type
_entity.pdbx_description
1 polymer ?
#
loop_
_entity_poly.entity_id
_entity_poly.type
_entity_poly.pdbx_seq_one_letter_code
_entity_poly.pdbx_strand_id
1 'polypeptide(L)'
;HPHITLGRVRSGGNLMTRHLPEAIRRRFAEEAERGRATARAPLGVPIDEVVLVRSILGRDGARHQILGHYPLVPKTGRAKPASRPDTNQ
;
A
#
# COMPACT_ATOMS: atom_id res chain seq x y z
N HIS A 1 -6.03 -9.68 -6.89
CA HIS A 1 -6.05 -9.86 -5.42
C HIS A 1 -5.54 -8.60 -4.73
N PRO A 2 -6.42 -7.80 -4.10
CA PRO A 2 -5.99 -6.64 -3.31
C PRO A 2 -5.16 -7.09 -2.10
N HIS A 3 -3.98 -6.51 -1.90
CA HIS A 3 -3.06 -6.88 -0.82
C HIS A 3 -2.07 -5.75 -0.51
N ILE A 4 -1.50 -5.78 0.70
CA ILE A 4 -0.36 -4.93 1.10
C ILE A 4 0.85 -5.86 1.29
N THR A 5 1.96 -5.56 0.62
CA THR A 5 3.18 -6.34 0.77
C THR A 5 3.84 -6.02 2.12
N LEU A 6 3.94 -7.01 3.02
CA LEU A 6 4.59 -6.85 4.32
C LEU A 6 6.11 -7.04 4.28
N GLY A 7 6.61 -7.79 3.31
CA GLY A 7 8.03 -8.09 3.17
C GLY A 7 8.29 -9.00 1.97
N ARG A 8 9.57 -9.12 1.60
CA ARG A 8 10.03 -10.01 0.53
C ARG A 8 11.06 -10.96 1.09
N VAL A 9 10.83 -12.26 0.87
CA VAL A 9 11.78 -13.30 1.27
C VAL A 9 12.91 -13.33 0.24
N ARG A 10 14.16 -13.19 0.69
CA ARG A 10 15.34 -13.35 -0.16
C ARG A 10 15.83 -14.79 -0.04
N SER A 11 15.83 -15.53 -1.15
CA SER A 11 16.44 -16.86 -1.22
C SER A 11 17.97 -16.71 -1.27
N GLY A 12 18.62 -16.66 -0.11
CA GLY A 12 20.08 -16.46 -0.03
C GLY A 12 20.75 -17.04 1.22
N GLY A 13 20.05 -17.86 1.99
CA GLY A 13 20.60 -18.51 3.19
C GLY A 13 19.81 -19.76 3.55
N ASN A 14 20.32 -20.54 4.50
CA ASN A 14 19.81 -21.81 5.04
C ASN A 14 18.39 -21.74 5.66
N LEU A 15 17.55 -20.80 5.23
CA LEU A 15 16.15 -20.69 5.62
C LEU A 15 15.37 -21.82 4.97
N MET A 16 14.88 -22.74 5.79
CA MET A 16 13.85 -23.70 5.42
C MET A 16 12.53 -22.95 5.17
N THR A 17 12.43 -22.32 4.00
CA THR A 17 11.26 -21.54 3.54
C THR A 17 10.00 -22.39 3.42
N ARG A 18 10.15 -23.72 3.37
CA ARG A 18 9.03 -24.68 3.34
C ARG A 18 8.01 -24.49 4.47
N HIS A 19 8.46 -24.15 5.69
CA HIS A 19 7.58 -23.98 6.86
C HIS A 19 7.27 -22.52 7.18
N LEU A 20 7.76 -21.58 6.38
CA LEU A 20 7.56 -20.16 6.62
C LEU A 20 6.07 -19.77 6.65
N PRO A 21 5.18 -20.29 5.77
CA PRO A 21 3.76 -19.99 5.84
C PRO A 21 3.11 -20.41 7.16
N GLU A 22 3.39 -21.63 7.66
CA GLU A 22 2.89 -22.07 8.97
C GLU A 22 3.45 -21.20 10.11
N ALA A 23 4.75 -20.91 10.07
CA ALA A 23 5.39 -20.11 11.10
C ALA A 23 4.81 -18.69 11.19
N ILE A 24 4.53 -18.05 10.05
CA ILE A 24 3.88 -16.74 9.98
C ILE A 24 2.47 -16.83 10.59
N ARG A 25 1.66 -17.82 10.18
CA ARG A 25 0.30 -18.01 10.72
C ARG A 25 0.31 -18.17 12.25
N ARG A 26 1.18 -19.03 12.77
CA ARG A 26 1.33 -19.25 14.21
C ARG A 26 1.73 -17.97 14.94
N ARG A 27 2.70 -17.23 14.39
CA ARG A 27 3.14 -15.96 14.99
C ARG A 27 2.01 -14.93 15.07
N PHE A 28 1.20 -14.79 14.02
CA PHE A 28 0.05 -13.89 14.05
C PHE A 28 -1.02 -14.32 15.04
N ALA A 29 -1.24 -15.62 15.23
CA ALA A 29 -2.14 -16.13 16.26
C ALA A 29 -1.63 -15.77 17.68
N GLU A 30 -0.34 -15.99 17.96
CA GLU A 30 0.29 -15.63 19.24
C GLU A 30 0.18 -14.12 19.55
N GLU A 31 0.42 -13.25 18.56
CA GLU A 31 0.29 -11.80 18.74
C GLU A 31 -1.17 -11.37 18.90
N ALA A 32 -2.13 -12.13 18.34
CA ALA A 32 -3.55 -11.87 18.52
C ALA A 32 -4.03 -12.20 19.93
N GLU A 33 -3.57 -13.31 20.52
CA GLU A 33 -3.80 -13.64 21.94
C GLU A 33 -3.24 -12.56 22.88
N ARG A 34 -2.17 -11.87 22.44
CA ARG A 34 -1.56 -10.74 23.16
C ARG A 34 -2.23 -9.39 22.90
N GLY A 35 -3.29 -9.34 22.09
CA GLY A 35 -3.99 -8.11 21.69
C GLY A 35 -3.19 -7.19 20.78
N ARG A 36 -2.10 -7.67 20.18
CA ARG A 36 -1.20 -6.89 19.31
C ARG A 36 -1.48 -7.09 17.82
N ALA A 37 -2.33 -8.06 17.48
CA ALA A 37 -2.79 -8.28 16.12
C ALA A 37 -4.30 -8.59 16.11
N THR A 38 -5.03 -8.05 15.15
CA THR A 38 -6.44 -8.38 14.94
C THR A 38 -6.54 -9.61 14.03
N ALA A 39 -6.55 -10.82 14.59
CA ALA A 39 -6.64 -12.05 13.80
C ALA A 39 -8.04 -12.30 13.19
N ARG A 40 -9.08 -11.57 13.62
CA ARG A 40 -10.48 -11.96 13.38
C ARG A 40 -11.25 -11.16 12.35
N ALA A 41 -10.85 -9.93 12.01
CA ALA A 41 -11.58 -9.14 11.02
C ALA A 41 -10.66 -8.16 10.28
N PRO A 42 -10.80 -8.03 8.94
CA PRO A 42 -10.19 -6.93 8.21
C PRO A 42 -10.65 -5.60 8.82
N LEU A 43 -9.72 -4.70 9.08
CA LEU A 43 -10.09 -3.33 9.44
C LEU A 43 -10.68 -2.66 8.19
N GLY A 44 -11.94 -2.22 8.27
CA GLY A 44 -12.52 -1.37 7.25
C GLY A 44 -11.83 -0.01 7.31
N VAL A 45 -11.08 0.33 6.27
CA VAL A 45 -10.43 1.64 6.14
C VAL A 45 -11.13 2.41 5.02
N PRO A 46 -11.64 3.63 5.28
CA PRO A 46 -12.19 4.46 4.21
C PRO A 46 -11.09 4.78 3.19
N ILE A 47 -11.42 4.69 1.90
CA ILE A 47 -10.49 5.02 0.82
C ILE A 47 -10.95 6.34 0.21
N ASP A 48 -10.20 7.40 0.47
CA ASP A 48 -10.57 8.77 0.06
C ASP A 48 -9.95 9.18 -1.28
N GLU A 49 -8.79 8.63 -1.62
CA GLU A 49 -8.04 9.01 -2.81
C GLU A 49 -7.20 7.86 -3.37
N VAL A 50 -6.81 8.03 -4.64
CA VAL A 50 -5.78 7.25 -5.32
C VAL A 50 -4.62 8.19 -5.64
N VAL A 51 -3.39 7.72 -5.48
CA VAL A 51 -2.19 8.51 -5.77
C VAL A 51 -1.41 7.93 -6.94
N LEU A 52 -0.94 8.81 -7.83
CA LEU A 52 0.04 8.44 -8.86
C LEU A 52 1.43 8.47 -8.24
N VAL A 53 2.14 7.36 -8.31
CA VAL A 53 3.46 7.21 -7.69
C VAL A 53 4.50 6.80 -8.72
N ARG A 54 5.64 7.50 -8.74
CA ARG A 54 6.85 7.09 -9.43
C ARG A 54 7.72 6.27 -8.49
N SER A 55 8.14 5.09 -8.94
CA SER A 55 9.16 4.29 -8.25
C SER A 55 10.52 4.57 -8.87
N ILE A 56 11.52 4.88 -8.05
CA ILE A 56 12.90 5.18 -8.46
C ILE A 56 13.80 4.16 -7.77
N LEU A 57 14.50 3.34 -8.54
CA LEU A 57 15.46 2.38 -8.00
C LEU A 57 16.73 3.11 -7.57
N GLY A 58 17.04 3.05 -6.27
CA GLY A 58 18.31 3.51 -5.70
C GLY A 58 19.13 2.36 -5.14
N ARG A 59 20.33 2.68 -4.64
CA ARG A 59 21.25 1.71 -4.03
C ARG A 59 20.63 0.93 -2.86
N ASP A 60 19.81 1.60 -2.06
CA ASP A 60 19.18 1.03 -0.85
C ASP A 60 17.79 0.41 -1.12
N GLY A 61 17.35 0.41 -2.39
CA GLY A 61 16.05 -0.07 -2.81
C GLY A 61 15.21 0.99 -3.51
N ALA A 62 13.93 0.66 -3.73
CA ALA A 62 13.00 1.55 -4.39
C ALA A 62 12.56 2.69 -3.46
N ARG A 63 12.65 3.92 -3.95
CA ARG A 63 12.01 5.10 -3.34
C ARG A 63 10.75 5.45 -4.10
N HIS A 64 9.74 5.92 -3.41
CA HIS A 64 8.46 6.29 -3.98
C HIS A 64 8.27 7.81 -3.91
N GLN A 65 7.95 8.41 -5.06
CA GLN A 65 7.63 9.83 -5.17
C GLN A 65 6.18 9.97 -5.62
N ILE A 66 5.38 10.74 -4.87
CA ILE A 66 4.01 11.06 -5.26
C ILE A 66 4.05 12.12 -6.37
N LEU A 67 3.36 11.86 -7.48
CA LEU A 67 3.23 12.76 -8.62
C LEU A 67 1.88 13.46 -8.68
N GLY A 68 0.84 12.88 -8.07
CA GLY A 68 -0.50 13.44 -8.09
C GLY A 68 -1.47 12.69 -7.17
N HIS A 69 -2.49 13.41 -6.72
CA HIS A 69 -3.57 12.92 -5.89
C HIS A 69 -4.89 12.98 -6.67
N TYR A 70 -5.71 11.93 -6.55
CA TYR A 70 -6.97 11.77 -7.26
C TYR A 70 -8.06 11.34 -6.27
N PRO A 71 -8.83 12.28 -5.70
CA PRO A 71 -9.92 11.97 -4.77
C PRO A 71 -11.00 11.10 -5.41
N LEU A 72 -11.51 10.10 -4.68
CA LEU A 72 -12.55 9.17 -5.14
C LEU A 72 -13.97 9.73 -4.96
N VAL A 73 -14.15 10.66 -4.01
CA VAL A 73 -15.38 11.43 -3.86
C VAL A 73 -15.09 12.85 -4.37
N PRO A 74 -15.91 13.44 -5.26
CA PRO A 74 -15.82 14.86 -5.54
C PRO A 74 -16.02 15.57 -4.20
N LYS A 75 -15.03 16.34 -3.72
CA LYS A 75 -15.27 17.29 -2.64
C LYS A 75 -16.42 18.16 -3.10
N THR A 76 -17.63 17.92 -2.60
CA THR A 76 -18.83 18.69 -2.92
C THR A 76 -18.58 20.10 -2.40
N GLY A 77 -18.06 20.96 -3.29
CA GLY A 77 -17.62 22.31 -2.95
C GLY A 77 -16.53 22.83 -3.89
N ARG A 78 -16.91 23.14 -5.13
CA ARG A 78 -16.16 23.92 -6.15
C ARG A 78 -14.81 23.36 -6.60
N ALA A 79 -14.81 22.73 -7.77
CA ALA A 79 -13.75 22.94 -8.74
C ALA A 79 -14.38 23.57 -9.99
N LYS A 80 -14.04 24.85 -10.21
CA LYS A 80 -14.25 25.56 -11.48
C LYS A 80 -13.63 24.69 -12.59
N PRO A 81 -14.32 24.44 -13.72
CA PRO A 81 -13.71 23.68 -14.80
C PRO A 81 -12.42 24.40 -15.22
N ALA A 82 -11.32 23.65 -15.31
CA ALA A 82 -10.06 24.17 -15.81
C ALA A 82 -10.32 24.78 -17.20
N SER A 83 -10.12 26.08 -17.32
CA SER A 83 -10.10 26.74 -18.61
C SER A 83 -9.02 26.08 -19.45
N ARG A 84 -9.41 25.53 -20.61
CA ARG A 84 -8.46 25.15 -21.66
C ARG A 84 -7.51 26.35 -21.89
N PRO A 85 -6.19 26.14 -22.02
CA PRO A 85 -5.36 27.22 -22.55
C PRO A 85 -5.88 27.51 -23.96
N ASP A 86 -6.30 28.76 -24.17
CA ASP A 86 -6.56 29.28 -25.50
C ASP A 86 -5.26 29.19 -26.30
N THR A 87 -5.15 28.17 -27.15
CA THR A 87 -4.24 28.22 -28.29
C THR A 87 -4.84 29.20 -29.29
N ASN A 88 -4.49 30.47 -29.12
CA ASN A 88 -4.60 31.47 -30.16
C ASN A 88 -3.23 32.08 -30.41
N GLN A 89 -2.87 32.02 -31.70
CA GLN A 89 -1.78 32.69 -32.44
C GLN A 89 -0.56 31.82 -32.70
#